data_AF-A0A8I1M961-F1
#
_entry.id   AF-A0A8I1M961-F1
#
_cell.length_a   1.000
_cell.length_b   1.000
_cell.length_c   1.000
_cell.angle_alpha   90.00
_cell.angle_beta   90.00
_cell.angle_gamma   90.00
#
_symmetry.space_group_name_H-M   'P 1'
#
loop_
_entity.id
_entity.type
_entity.pdbx_description
1 polymer ?
#
loop_
_entity_poly.entity_id
_entity_poly.type
_entity_poly.pdbx_seq_one_letter_code
_entity_poly.pdbx_strand_id
1 'polypeptide(L)'
;MNSISSAKMWVRTLLAIGMVTLLSACAAFQTSTTRVTGSVTYRERIALSPDNAFLVVRLRDVSRADAPSVEIASLRQPVSNPPMVFVLPYDGSKIDPRMTYALEAEIVNSDGDTLFRNDQVYRVLTGDAPSDVEITVRPVAHTQSDGARKFDGADTARDIAAIEARLPSLRVIPGQYVASDHTVTYKAYVSPEGEPMMVDEHRDLGDYGTSDVKLYYRNGQLLRFSENATRVNYDGAQSDTPLEYSLQLDFAQGRFSSGTKTVNGVQSNPDEHEVSGALAQSKVALSRIDAMLAQMNSDTAKLGGSKVFVCDDQSRFSVTFEQRIDRATVEFPGREPLSLARIPTGSGYGYANDLYELRGKGEDAIWQTPSGETHCAVSAAPVGLALPPGNFPVVKLDELKSAGKGIWTEYFADLQPAITACLAENPGDLVSVLKAWPMNHGMVGVRTVNGNGGRYDCLVPADGMGTVHTELVETTTNILPGEDEVRFTPASSAYPDGKCFSHQRLEDGAVFLGWLSKDSCS
;
A
#
# COMPACT_ATOMS: atom_id res chain seq x y z
N MET A 1 -1.97 54.46 -68.83
CA MET A 1 -3.13 53.54 -68.68
C MET A 1 -2.91 52.68 -67.44
N ASN A 2 -3.96 52.58 -66.61
CA ASN A 2 -4.25 51.60 -65.54
C ASN A 2 -3.33 51.64 -64.29
N SER A 3 -3.67 52.09 -63.07
CA SER A 3 -4.87 52.00 -62.18
C SER A 3 -4.73 50.91 -61.09
N ILE A 4 -4.65 51.38 -59.82
CA ILE A 4 -5.03 50.74 -58.53
C ILE A 4 -4.03 49.64 -58.02
N SER A 5 -3.53 49.61 -56.77
CA SER A 5 -4.28 49.71 -55.50
C SER A 5 -3.42 50.07 -54.27
N SER A 6 -3.95 51.04 -53.52
CA SER A 6 -3.56 51.54 -52.19
C SER A 6 -3.88 50.56 -51.03
N ALA A 7 -3.30 49.36 -51.00
CA ALA A 7 -3.65 48.37 -49.97
C ALA A 7 -2.49 47.87 -49.07
N LYS A 8 -1.23 48.29 -49.29
CA LYS A 8 -0.08 47.72 -48.57
C LYS A 8 0.60 48.61 -47.53
N MET A 9 0.12 49.84 -47.33
CA MET A 9 0.83 50.84 -46.52
C MET A 9 0.14 51.20 -45.20
N TRP A 10 -0.92 50.49 -44.80
CA TRP A 10 -1.66 50.71 -43.55
C TRP A 10 -1.75 49.47 -42.63
N VAL A 11 -1.01 48.39 -42.95
CA VAL A 11 -0.96 47.17 -42.10
C VAL A 11 0.35 47.09 -41.31
N ARG A 12 1.37 47.88 -41.68
CA ARG A 12 2.69 47.84 -41.04
C ARG A 12 2.85 48.74 -39.81
N THR A 13 1.95 49.69 -39.59
CA THR A 13 2.03 50.64 -38.46
C THR A 13 1.03 50.35 -37.33
N LEU A 14 0.05 49.44 -37.55
CA LEU A 14 -0.85 48.95 -36.50
C LEU A 14 -0.34 47.68 -35.79
N LEU A 15 0.71 47.03 -36.30
CA LEU A 15 1.30 45.85 -35.65
C LEU A 15 2.37 46.19 -34.59
N ALA A 16 2.86 47.42 -34.54
CA ALA A 16 3.93 47.81 -33.60
C ALA A 16 3.40 48.30 -32.22
N ILE A 17 2.10 48.57 -32.09
CA ILE A 17 1.48 48.97 -30.81
C ILE A 17 0.78 47.78 -30.12
N GLY A 18 0.37 46.75 -30.89
CA GLY A 18 -0.18 45.51 -30.32
C GLY A 18 0.84 44.58 -29.68
N MET A 19 2.15 44.79 -29.93
CA MET A 19 3.22 43.92 -29.42
C MET A 19 3.88 44.42 -28.13
N VAL A 20 3.55 45.63 -27.67
CA VAL A 20 4.09 46.19 -26.41
C VAL A 20 3.10 46.07 -25.24
N THR A 21 1.82 45.82 -25.48
CA THR A 21 0.83 45.60 -24.40
C THR A 21 0.71 44.14 -23.94
N LEU A 22 1.33 43.18 -24.63
CA LEU A 22 1.34 41.76 -24.24
C LEU A 22 2.50 41.36 -23.30
N LEU A 23 3.45 42.27 -23.05
CA LEU A 23 4.59 42.02 -22.15
C LEU A 23 4.38 42.52 -20.71
N SER A 24 3.28 43.20 -20.40
CA SER A 24 2.97 43.71 -19.04
C SER A 24 1.92 42.89 -18.28
N ALA A 25 1.47 41.75 -18.80
CA ALA A 25 0.47 40.89 -18.11
C ALA A 25 1.08 39.80 -17.21
N CYS A 26 2.40 39.57 -17.26
CA CYS A 26 3.07 38.54 -16.43
C CYS A 26 3.74 39.09 -15.15
N ALA A 27 3.54 40.36 -14.80
CA ALA A 27 4.10 40.92 -13.55
C ALA A 27 3.12 40.91 -12.36
N ALA A 28 1.88 40.42 -12.53
CA ALA A 28 0.83 40.49 -11.50
C ALA A 28 0.57 39.20 -10.70
N PHE A 29 1.42 38.18 -10.82
CA PHE A 29 1.35 36.97 -9.99
C PHE A 29 2.66 36.72 -9.23
N GLN A 30 3.24 37.77 -8.65
CA GLN A 30 4.17 37.57 -7.54
C GLN A 30 3.34 37.48 -6.26
N THR A 31 2.86 36.28 -5.92
CA THR A 31 2.42 35.99 -4.56
C THR A 31 3.63 36.21 -3.65
N SER A 32 3.59 37.28 -2.86
CA SER A 32 4.58 37.50 -1.81
C SER A 32 4.39 36.40 -0.76
N THR A 33 5.11 35.28 -0.91
CA THR A 33 5.10 34.17 0.05
C THR A 33 5.82 34.62 1.31
N THR A 34 5.06 35.20 2.23
CA THR A 34 5.47 35.50 3.60
C THR A 34 5.51 34.22 4.44
N ARG A 35 6.24 34.24 5.55
CA ARG A 35 6.45 33.04 6.40
C ARG A 35 6.29 33.37 7.88
N VAL A 36 5.75 32.42 8.63
CA VAL A 36 5.83 32.37 10.10
C VAL A 36 6.85 31.28 10.45
N THR A 37 7.80 31.58 11.32
CA THR A 37 8.78 30.60 11.80
C THR A 37 8.53 30.27 13.26
N GLY A 38 9.14 29.18 13.71
CA GLY A 38 9.11 28.85 15.11
C GLY A 38 9.68 27.47 15.41
N SER A 39 9.51 27.05 16.65
CA SER A 39 9.89 25.74 17.12
C SER A 39 8.79 25.12 17.97
N VAL A 40 8.70 23.79 17.96
CA VAL A 40 7.75 23.03 18.77
C VAL A 40 8.50 22.12 19.74
N THR A 41 8.16 22.19 21.02
CA THR A 41 8.76 21.39 22.10
C THR A 41 7.69 20.70 22.95
N TYR A 42 8.07 19.64 23.65
CA TYR A 42 7.24 18.94 24.64
C TYR A 42 8.14 18.50 25.81
N ARG A 43 7.57 18.31 27.00
CA ARG A 43 8.35 18.14 28.24
C ARG A 43 8.63 16.68 28.61
N GLU A 44 7.92 15.77 27.98
CA GLU A 44 7.97 14.33 28.20
C GLU A 44 9.26 13.75 27.63
N ARG A 45 9.94 12.88 28.38
CA ARG A 45 11.15 12.17 27.92
C ARG A 45 10.79 10.96 27.05
N ILE A 46 10.09 11.21 25.96
CA ILE A 46 9.72 10.19 24.98
C ILE A 46 10.33 10.55 23.62
N ALA A 47 10.90 9.57 22.94
CA ALA A 47 11.30 9.72 21.54
C ALA A 47 10.11 9.40 20.65
N LEU A 48 9.68 10.37 19.84
CA LEU A 48 8.69 10.13 18.79
C LEU A 48 9.42 9.67 17.53
N SER A 49 8.97 8.57 16.93
CA SER A 49 9.61 8.07 15.71
C SER A 49 9.21 8.94 14.52
N PRO A 50 10.17 9.38 13.68
CA PRO A 50 9.87 10.18 12.48
C PRO A 50 9.01 9.42 11.45
N ASP A 51 8.95 8.09 11.55
CA ASP A 51 8.25 7.23 10.58
C ASP A 51 6.75 7.12 10.84
N ASN A 52 6.29 7.41 12.07
CA ASN A 52 4.90 7.18 12.48
C ASN A 52 4.23 8.36 13.18
N ALA A 53 4.91 9.50 13.27
CA ALA A 53 4.36 10.73 13.84
C ALA A 53 4.71 11.95 12.99
N PHE A 54 3.75 12.87 12.87
CA PHE A 54 3.90 14.07 12.08
C PHE A 54 3.56 15.30 12.90
N LEU A 55 4.42 16.31 12.80
CA LEU A 55 4.11 17.65 13.29
C LEU A 55 3.23 18.34 12.25
N VAL A 56 2.05 18.78 12.68
CA VAL A 56 1.12 19.58 11.89
C VAL A 56 1.02 20.95 12.54
N VAL A 57 1.43 22.00 11.81
CA VAL A 57 1.32 23.39 12.25
C VAL A 57 0.35 24.11 11.32
N ARG A 58 -0.65 24.78 11.90
CA ARG A 58 -1.69 25.48 11.15
C ARG A 58 -1.79 26.93 11.60
N LEU A 59 -1.88 27.85 10.64
CA LEU A 59 -2.21 29.25 10.86
C LEU A 59 -3.73 29.41 10.80
N ARG A 60 -4.33 29.87 11.89
CA ARG A 60 -5.78 30.01 12.05
C ARG A 60 -6.17 31.47 12.25
N ASP A 61 -7.26 31.90 11.62
CA ASP A 61 -7.97 33.12 12.00
C ASP A 61 -8.85 32.83 13.23
N VAL A 62 -8.53 33.49 14.35
CA VAL A 62 -9.20 33.34 15.65
C VAL A 62 -9.91 34.63 16.07
N SER A 63 -10.21 35.52 15.13
CA SER A 63 -10.87 36.81 15.39
C SER A 63 -12.28 36.67 15.95
N ARG A 64 -12.92 35.53 15.68
CA ARG A 64 -14.28 35.21 16.14
C ARG A 64 -14.19 34.18 17.25
N ALA A 65 -14.48 34.60 18.48
CA ALA A 65 -14.42 33.72 19.65
C ALA A 65 -15.44 32.57 19.59
N ASP A 66 -16.60 32.79 18.95
CA ASP A 66 -17.74 31.85 18.95
C ASP A 66 -17.95 31.13 17.60
N ALA A 67 -16.97 31.16 16.70
CA ALA A 67 -17.05 30.52 15.39
C ALA A 67 -15.86 29.58 15.16
N PRO A 68 -16.04 28.48 14.40
CA PRO A 68 -14.93 27.62 14.01
C PRO A 68 -13.82 28.43 13.34
N SER A 69 -12.60 28.31 13.84
CA SER A 69 -11.45 29.05 13.30
C SER A 69 -11.14 28.63 11.86
N VAL A 70 -10.86 29.61 11.00
CA VAL A 70 -10.62 29.37 9.57
C VAL A 70 -9.14 29.06 9.34
N GLU A 71 -8.83 28.01 8.57
CA GLU A 71 -7.45 27.72 8.16
C GLU A 71 -6.97 28.70 7.08
N ILE A 72 -5.83 29.33 7.34
CA ILE A 72 -5.17 30.21 6.36
C ILE A 72 -4.04 29.46 5.64
N ALA A 73 -3.26 28.68 6.39
CA ALA A 73 -2.17 27.85 5.89
C ALA A 73 -1.91 26.67 6.83
N SER A 74 -1.36 25.58 6.30
CA SER A 74 -0.92 24.43 7.07
C SER A 74 0.39 23.87 6.55
N LEU A 75 1.18 23.31 7.47
CA LEU A 75 2.43 22.62 7.22
C LEU A 75 2.37 21.28 7.94
N ARG A 76 2.73 20.21 7.23
CA ARG A 76 2.88 18.87 7.79
C ARG A 76 4.30 18.37 7.50
N GLN A 77 5.03 18.01 8.54
CA GLN A 77 6.40 17.47 8.42
C GLN A 77 6.61 16.29 9.38
N PRO A 78 7.55 15.38 9.09
CA PRO A 78 7.94 14.34 10.03
C PRO A 78 8.40 14.95 11.36
N VAL A 79 8.07 14.31 12.49
CA VAL A 79 8.61 14.74 13.78
C VAL A 79 10.12 14.56 13.82
N SER A 80 10.81 15.40 14.58
CA SER A 80 12.23 15.26 14.89
C SER A 80 12.46 15.48 16.38
N ASN A 81 13.70 15.35 16.84
CA ASN A 81 14.02 15.61 18.25
C ASN A 81 13.64 17.06 18.60
N PRO A 82 12.87 17.30 19.68
CA PRO A 82 12.55 18.66 20.10
C PRO A 82 13.83 19.42 20.47
N PRO A 83 13.94 20.72 20.14
CA PRO A 83 12.91 21.55 19.51
C PRO A 83 12.78 21.30 17.99
N MET A 84 11.56 21.03 17.53
CA MET A 84 11.23 20.82 16.12
C MET A 84 10.99 22.16 15.42
N VAL A 85 11.91 22.58 14.56
CA VAL A 85 11.81 23.86 13.83
C VAL A 85 10.82 23.75 12.68
N PHE A 86 10.03 24.80 12.45
CA PHE A 86 9.12 24.89 11.30
C PHE A 86 9.23 26.24 10.58
N VAL A 87 8.89 26.22 9.29
CA VAL A 87 8.72 27.42 8.45
C VAL A 87 7.40 27.28 7.72
N LEU A 88 6.38 28.02 8.17
CA LEU A 88 5.03 27.97 7.61
C LEU A 88 4.85 29.10 6.58
N PRO A 89 4.92 28.80 5.26
CA PRO A 89 4.60 29.79 4.24
C PRO A 89 3.09 30.10 4.24
N TYR A 90 2.74 31.36 4.03
CA TYR A 90 1.35 31.78 3.87
C TYR A 90 1.23 32.89 2.83
N ASP A 91 0.02 33.02 2.28
CA ASP A 91 -0.33 34.09 1.34
C ASP A 91 -0.67 35.37 2.11
N GLY A 92 0.21 36.38 2.02
CA GLY A 92 0.02 37.66 2.71
C GLY A 92 -1.24 38.41 2.30
N SER A 93 -1.80 38.13 1.12
CA SER A 93 -3.07 38.75 0.68
C SER A 93 -4.29 38.26 1.47
N LYS A 94 -4.17 37.14 2.19
CA LYS A 94 -5.22 36.58 3.06
C LYS A 94 -5.21 37.14 4.49
N ILE A 95 -4.27 38.03 4.79
CA ILE A 95 -4.12 38.63 6.12
C ILE A 95 -4.82 39.99 6.16
N ASP A 96 -5.86 40.12 6.99
CA ASP A 96 -6.49 41.39 7.34
C ASP A 96 -5.84 41.93 8.63
N PRO A 97 -5.20 43.11 8.61
CA PRO A 97 -4.54 43.69 9.79
C PRO A 97 -5.45 43.90 11.01
N ARG A 98 -6.77 43.87 10.84
CA ARG A 98 -7.77 44.04 11.92
C ARG A 98 -8.13 42.72 12.61
N MET A 99 -7.74 41.59 12.03
CA MET A 99 -8.04 40.25 12.51
C MET A 99 -6.94 39.75 13.46
N THR A 100 -7.22 38.70 14.22
CA THR A 100 -6.25 38.03 15.11
C THR A 100 -5.95 36.65 14.59
N TYR A 101 -4.67 36.33 14.43
CA TYR A 101 -4.20 35.03 13.95
C TYR A 101 -3.43 34.29 15.04
N ALA A 102 -3.61 32.97 15.10
CA ALA A 102 -2.91 32.11 16.04
C ALA A 102 -2.41 30.83 15.37
N LEU A 103 -1.36 30.26 15.95
CA LEU A 103 -0.82 28.96 15.57
C LEU A 103 -1.47 27.84 16.37
N GLU A 104 -1.84 26.79 15.67
CA GLU A 104 -2.20 25.48 16.21
C GLU A 104 -1.10 24.49 15.83
N ALA A 105 -0.53 23.82 16.81
CA ALA A 105 0.47 22.78 16.63
C ALA A 105 -0.03 21.47 17.23
N GLU A 106 -0.04 20.43 16.41
CA GLU A 106 -0.44 19.08 16.77
C GLU A 106 0.64 18.09 16.37
N ILE A 107 0.83 17.05 17.18
CA ILE A 107 1.56 15.86 16.77
C ILE A 107 0.52 14.77 16.56
N VAL A 108 0.45 14.23 15.34
CA VAL A 108 -0.51 13.19 14.96
C VAL A 108 0.23 11.89 14.63
N ASN A 109 -0.35 10.74 14.94
CA ASN A 109 0.16 9.45 14.47
C ASN A 109 -0.15 9.22 12.98
N SER A 110 0.30 8.09 12.44
CA SER A 110 -0.04 7.64 11.08
C SER A 110 -1.55 7.44 10.85
N ASP A 111 -2.29 7.14 11.92
CA ASP A 111 -3.73 6.83 11.89
C ASP A 111 -4.61 8.09 11.93
N GLY A 112 -4.00 9.26 12.21
CA GLY A 112 -4.66 10.57 12.27
C GLY A 112 -5.05 11.02 13.68
N ASP A 113 -4.78 10.21 14.71
CA ASP A 113 -5.03 10.57 16.10
C ASP A 113 -4.06 11.63 16.60
N THR A 114 -4.59 12.62 17.32
CA THR A 114 -3.78 13.67 17.95
C THR A 114 -3.15 13.15 19.24
N LEU A 115 -1.84 12.97 19.20
CA LEU A 115 -1.04 12.56 20.35
C LEU A 115 -0.74 13.75 21.26
N PHE A 116 -0.36 14.88 20.66
CA PHE A 116 -0.05 16.12 21.36
C PHE A 116 -0.72 17.32 20.70
N ARG A 117 -1.09 18.32 21.50
CA ARG A 117 -1.62 19.60 21.01
C ARG A 117 -1.19 20.74 21.93
N ASN A 118 -1.06 21.95 21.39
CA ASN A 118 -0.87 23.14 22.21
C ASN A 118 -2.15 23.52 22.98
N ASP A 119 -2.02 23.74 24.28
CA ASP A 119 -3.10 24.17 25.19
C ASP A 119 -3.15 25.71 25.36
N GLN A 120 -2.12 26.42 24.90
CA GLN A 120 -2.01 27.87 24.92
C GLN A 120 -2.21 28.48 23.52
N VAL A 121 -2.74 29.70 23.47
CA VAL A 121 -2.93 30.45 22.23
C VAL A 121 -1.65 31.21 21.88
N TYR A 122 -1.04 30.86 20.74
CA TYR A 122 0.17 31.51 20.23
C TYR A 122 -0.18 32.48 19.10
N ARG A 123 -0.31 33.78 19.40
CA ARG A 123 -0.68 34.80 18.41
C ARG A 123 0.48 35.18 17.52
N VAL A 124 0.19 35.48 16.25
CA VAL A 124 1.18 35.86 15.22
C VAL A 124 0.65 36.94 14.27
N LEU A 125 1.56 37.59 13.54
CA LEU A 125 1.33 38.51 12.40
C LEU A 125 0.70 39.88 12.69
N THR A 126 -0.22 39.98 13.64
CA THR A 126 -1.07 41.17 13.84
C THR A 126 -1.01 41.65 15.30
N GLY A 127 -1.25 42.95 15.53
CA GLY A 127 -1.27 43.52 16.89
C GLY A 127 0.05 43.38 17.64
N ASP A 128 1.17 43.71 16.97
CA ASP A 128 2.55 43.58 17.47
C ASP A 128 2.99 42.16 17.85
N ALA A 129 2.22 41.14 17.45
CA ALA A 129 2.58 39.75 17.66
C ALA A 129 3.80 39.33 16.82
N PRO A 130 4.73 38.53 17.37
CA PRO A 130 5.94 38.12 16.67
C PRO A 130 5.62 37.21 15.48
N SER A 131 6.54 37.17 14.51
CA SER A 131 6.52 36.21 13.39
C SER A 131 7.36 34.95 13.65
N ASP A 132 8.01 34.88 14.82
CA ASP A 132 8.82 33.77 15.30
C ASP A 132 8.37 33.35 16.70
N VAL A 133 8.03 32.08 16.90
CA VAL A 133 7.35 31.61 18.12
C VAL A 133 7.85 30.25 18.58
N GLU A 134 8.08 30.09 19.88
CA GLU A 134 8.31 28.80 20.52
C GLU A 134 7.00 28.25 21.10
N ILE A 135 6.57 27.09 20.64
CA ILE A 135 5.30 26.45 20.98
C ILE A 135 5.56 25.22 21.85
N THR A 136 4.95 25.16 23.02
CA THR A 136 4.90 23.93 23.83
C THR A 136 3.61 23.16 23.57
N VAL A 137 3.71 21.89 23.20
CA VAL A 137 2.57 20.97 23.07
C VAL A 137 2.50 20.01 24.25
N ARG A 138 1.29 19.53 24.57
CA ARG A 138 1.02 18.58 25.65
C ARG A 138 0.22 17.38 25.15
N PRO A 139 0.32 16.21 25.81
CA PRO A 139 -0.51 15.06 25.48
C PRO A 139 -2.00 15.42 25.52
N VAL A 140 -2.76 14.97 24.52
CA VAL A 140 -4.23 15.11 24.55
C VAL A 140 -4.79 13.97 25.40
N ALA A 141 -5.45 14.30 26.51
CA ALA A 141 -6.27 13.33 27.23
C ALA A 141 -7.48 13.00 26.34
N HIS A 142 -7.61 11.73 25.90
CA HIS A 142 -8.80 11.28 25.18
C HIS A 142 -10.03 11.51 26.05
N THR A 143 -10.73 12.61 25.79
CA THR A 143 -12.01 12.92 26.40
C THR A 143 -13.06 12.21 25.56
N GLN A 144 -13.36 10.96 25.92
CA GLN A 144 -14.58 10.30 25.46
C GLN A 144 -15.76 11.13 25.97
N SER A 145 -16.50 11.75 25.05
CA SER A 145 -17.73 12.47 25.36
C SER A 145 -18.79 11.51 25.91
N ASP A 146 -19.20 11.79 27.14
CA ASP A 146 -20.48 11.55 27.79
C ASP A 146 -21.06 10.13 27.82
N GLY A 147 -20.74 9.49 28.93
CA GLY A 147 -21.50 8.39 29.51
C GLY A 147 -20.75 7.79 30.68
N ALA A 148 -20.57 8.54 31.77
CA ALA A 148 -20.17 7.96 33.05
C ALA A 148 -21.30 7.05 33.57
N ARG A 149 -21.50 5.90 32.93
CA ARG A 149 -22.04 4.73 33.61
C ARG A 149 -20.94 4.29 34.55
N LYS A 150 -21.29 4.09 35.82
CA LYS A 150 -20.48 3.25 36.71
C LYS A 150 -20.35 1.90 35.99
N PHE A 151 -19.19 1.64 35.40
CA PHE A 151 -18.86 0.30 34.91
C PHE A 151 -18.85 -0.61 36.13
N ASP A 152 -19.91 -1.38 36.29
CA ASP A 152 -19.92 -2.53 37.20
C ASP A 152 -19.42 -3.76 36.44
N GLY A 153 -19.11 -4.84 37.16
CA GLY A 153 -18.61 -6.08 36.54
C GLY A 153 -19.57 -6.73 35.52
N ALA A 154 -20.84 -6.29 35.46
CA ALA A 154 -21.81 -6.78 34.49
C ALA A 154 -21.57 -6.20 33.09
N ASP A 155 -21.11 -4.95 32.98
CA ASP A 155 -20.68 -4.36 31.71
C ASP A 155 -19.44 -5.08 31.15
N THR A 156 -18.44 -5.38 31.98
CA THR A 156 -17.24 -6.14 31.58
C THR A 156 -17.61 -7.56 31.11
N ALA A 157 -18.47 -8.28 31.83
CA ALA A 157 -18.88 -9.62 31.45
C ALA A 157 -19.64 -9.64 30.11
N ARG A 158 -20.51 -8.65 29.87
CA ARG A 158 -21.21 -8.49 28.60
C ARG A 158 -20.25 -8.22 27.44
N ASP A 159 -19.25 -7.39 27.72
CA ASP A 159 -18.25 -6.99 26.75
C ASP A 159 -17.36 -8.15 26.33
N ILE A 160 -16.97 -9.00 27.27
CA ILE A 160 -16.23 -10.23 27.02
C ILE A 160 -17.07 -11.20 26.20
N ALA A 161 -18.34 -11.43 26.58
CA ALA A 161 -19.23 -12.31 25.83
C ALA A 161 -19.40 -11.85 24.37
N ALA A 162 -19.43 -10.54 24.13
CA ALA A 162 -19.47 -9.97 22.78
C ALA A 162 -18.17 -10.21 21.98
N ILE A 163 -17.00 -10.15 22.64
CA ILE A 163 -15.71 -10.50 22.02
C ILE A 163 -15.68 -12.00 21.69
N GLU A 164 -16.06 -12.85 22.64
CA GLU A 164 -16.06 -14.32 22.49
C GLU A 164 -16.95 -14.78 21.33
N ALA A 165 -18.15 -14.19 21.20
CA ALA A 165 -19.05 -14.47 20.08
C ALA A 165 -18.47 -14.10 18.71
N ARG A 166 -17.50 -13.17 18.66
CA ARG A 166 -16.85 -12.71 17.43
C ARG A 166 -15.55 -13.45 17.13
N LEU A 167 -14.96 -14.20 18.07
CA LEU A 167 -13.67 -14.88 17.86
C LEU A 167 -13.56 -15.64 16.54
N PRO A 168 -14.59 -16.36 16.04
CA PRO A 168 -14.49 -17.08 14.77
C PRO A 168 -14.29 -16.20 13.53
N SER A 169 -14.67 -14.92 13.59
CA SER A 169 -14.50 -13.96 12.48
C SER A 169 -13.28 -13.06 12.64
N LEU A 170 -12.54 -13.18 13.75
CA LEU A 170 -11.33 -12.40 13.99
C LEU A 170 -10.10 -13.07 13.37
N ARG A 171 -9.14 -12.24 12.95
CA ARG A 171 -7.86 -12.73 12.46
C ARG A 171 -7.05 -13.31 13.62
N VAL A 172 -6.54 -14.52 13.46
CA VAL A 172 -5.70 -15.19 14.48
C VAL A 172 -4.24 -15.10 14.09
N ILE A 173 -3.41 -14.53 14.97
CA ILE A 173 -1.96 -14.45 14.85
C ILE A 173 -1.36 -15.41 15.88
N PRO A 174 -0.87 -16.59 15.45
CA PRO A 174 -0.17 -17.50 16.34
C PRO A 174 1.26 -16.99 16.60
N GLY A 175 1.78 -17.24 17.79
CA GLY A 175 3.16 -16.91 18.12
C GLY A 175 3.73 -17.78 19.23
N GLN A 176 5.04 -17.72 19.40
CA GLN A 176 5.75 -18.38 20.48
C GLN A 176 6.89 -17.50 20.95
N TYR A 177 7.16 -17.50 22.24
CA TYR A 177 8.33 -16.85 22.82
C TYR A 177 8.90 -17.67 23.97
N VAL A 178 10.19 -17.46 24.24
CA VAL A 178 10.86 -18.04 25.40
C VAL A 178 10.78 -17.04 26.54
N ALA A 179 10.29 -17.46 27.70
CA ALA A 179 10.33 -16.71 28.93
C ALA A 179 11.22 -17.47 29.92
N SER A 180 12.46 -16.99 30.08
CA SER A 180 13.52 -17.66 30.86
C SER A 180 13.86 -19.05 30.29
N ASP A 181 13.35 -20.12 30.90
CA ASP A 181 13.53 -21.53 30.60
C ASP A 181 12.27 -22.19 30.03
N HIS A 182 11.17 -21.45 29.92
CA HIS A 182 9.87 -21.95 29.52
C HIS A 182 9.44 -21.45 28.14
N THR A 183 8.75 -22.31 27.42
CA THR A 183 8.15 -21.97 26.12
C THR A 183 6.72 -21.51 26.34
N VAL A 184 6.41 -20.32 25.85
CA VAL A 184 5.04 -19.80 25.83
C VAL A 184 4.54 -19.77 24.39
N THR A 185 3.43 -20.44 24.14
CA THR A 185 2.71 -20.36 22.88
C THR A 185 1.51 -19.45 23.05
N TYR A 186 1.10 -18.75 22.01
CA TYR A 186 -0.09 -17.90 22.08
C TYR A 186 -0.82 -17.75 20.77
N LYS A 187 -2.08 -17.34 20.85
CA LYS A 187 -2.94 -16.90 19.76
C LYS A 187 -3.48 -15.51 20.07
N ALA A 188 -3.16 -14.54 19.23
CA ALA A 188 -3.75 -13.20 19.30
C ALA A 188 -4.89 -13.08 18.30
N TYR A 189 -6.07 -12.71 18.77
CA TYR A 189 -7.27 -12.46 17.98
C TYR A 189 -7.39 -10.95 17.73
N VAL A 190 -7.36 -10.57 16.46
CA VAL A 190 -7.25 -9.18 16.00
C VAL A 190 -8.43 -8.84 15.10
N SER A 191 -8.98 -7.63 15.25
CA SER A 191 -10.04 -7.11 14.40
C SER A 191 -9.55 -6.86 12.97
N PRO A 192 -10.46 -6.72 11.98
CA PRO A 192 -10.11 -6.30 10.62
C PRO A 192 -9.32 -4.98 10.56
N GLU A 193 -9.59 -4.08 11.51
CA GLU A 193 -8.93 -2.78 11.64
C GLU A 193 -7.53 -2.89 12.27
N GLY A 194 -7.11 -4.10 12.67
CA GLY A 194 -5.79 -4.34 13.27
C GLY A 194 -5.76 -4.22 14.79
N GLU A 195 -6.90 -4.07 15.47
CA GLU A 195 -6.95 -3.93 16.93
C GLU A 195 -6.93 -5.30 17.64
N PRO A 196 -6.03 -5.54 18.60
CA PRO A 196 -6.07 -6.76 19.42
C PRO A 196 -7.33 -6.79 20.28
N MET A 197 -8.08 -7.89 20.22
CA MET A 197 -9.33 -8.10 20.98
C MET A 197 -9.18 -9.17 22.07
N MET A 198 -8.38 -10.21 21.82
CA MET A 198 -8.09 -11.24 22.79
C MET A 198 -6.70 -11.84 22.55
N VAL A 199 -6.00 -12.23 23.61
CA VAL A 199 -4.80 -13.06 23.54
C VAL A 199 -5.03 -14.29 24.42
N ASP A 200 -4.77 -15.46 23.86
CA ASP A 200 -4.81 -16.75 24.55
C ASP A 200 -3.40 -17.31 24.59
N GLU A 201 -2.74 -17.30 25.75
CA GLU A 201 -1.38 -17.78 25.97
C GLU A 201 -1.40 -19.10 26.77
N HIS A 202 -0.60 -20.08 26.33
CA HIS A 202 -0.34 -21.32 27.04
C HIS A 202 1.14 -21.41 27.40
N ARG A 203 1.44 -21.64 28.68
CA ARG A 203 2.77 -21.71 29.27
C ARG A 203 3.03 -23.10 29.82
N ASP A 204 4.03 -23.78 29.27
CA ASP A 204 4.57 -25.01 29.85
C ASP A 204 5.74 -24.64 30.77
N LEU A 205 5.54 -24.77 32.08
CA LEU A 205 6.54 -24.48 33.11
C LEU A 205 7.32 -25.73 33.51
N GLY A 206 7.28 -26.80 32.71
CA GLY A 206 7.96 -28.06 33.00
C GLY A 206 7.57 -28.63 34.36
N ASP A 207 8.58 -28.90 35.20
CA ASP A 207 8.37 -29.45 36.55
C ASP A 207 7.60 -28.50 37.49
N TYR A 208 7.49 -27.21 37.14
CA TYR A 208 6.74 -26.22 37.91
C TYR A 208 5.25 -26.16 37.57
N GLY A 209 4.80 -26.85 36.52
CA GLY A 209 3.40 -27.01 36.12
C GLY A 209 3.02 -26.27 34.82
N THR A 210 1.77 -25.85 34.69
CA THR A 210 1.24 -25.22 33.47
C THR A 210 0.42 -23.98 33.79
N SER A 211 0.32 -23.03 32.85
CA SER A 211 -0.50 -21.82 33.00
C SER A 211 -1.15 -21.41 31.68
N ASP A 212 -2.46 -21.27 31.69
CA ASP A 212 -3.27 -20.72 30.61
C ASP A 212 -3.71 -19.30 30.97
N VAL A 213 -3.29 -18.32 30.15
CA VAL A 213 -3.55 -16.90 30.36
C VAL A 213 -4.38 -16.33 29.23
N LYS A 214 -5.50 -15.69 29.57
CA LYS A 214 -6.35 -14.95 28.62
C LYS A 214 -6.37 -13.48 28.94
N LEU A 215 -6.11 -12.66 27.92
CA LEU A 215 -6.18 -11.20 28.00
C LEU A 215 -7.24 -10.70 27.02
N TYR A 216 -8.23 -9.96 27.51
CA TYR A 216 -9.28 -9.35 26.70
C TYR A 216 -9.05 -7.86 26.60
N TYR A 217 -9.26 -7.30 25.42
CA TYR A 217 -8.97 -5.92 25.10
C TYR A 217 -10.16 -5.20 24.50
N ARG A 218 -10.21 -3.89 24.72
CA ARG A 218 -11.12 -2.99 24.02
C ARG A 218 -10.47 -1.63 23.89
N ASN A 219 -10.48 -1.08 22.66
CA ASN A 219 -9.89 0.22 22.36
C ASN A 219 -8.43 0.32 22.86
N GLY A 220 -7.64 -0.74 22.67
CA GLY A 220 -6.25 -0.82 23.13
C GLY A 220 -6.03 -0.93 24.65
N GLN A 221 -7.10 -1.04 25.44
CA GLN A 221 -7.03 -1.15 26.90
C GLN A 221 -7.39 -2.56 27.37
N LEU A 222 -6.70 -3.03 28.40
CA LEU A 222 -7.03 -4.29 29.08
C LEU A 222 -8.41 -4.18 29.70
N LEU A 223 -9.27 -5.16 29.41
CA LEU A 223 -10.62 -5.32 29.94
C LEU A 223 -10.65 -6.42 31.01
N ARG A 224 -10.02 -7.56 30.72
CA ARG A 224 -9.88 -8.68 31.66
C ARG A 224 -8.57 -9.41 31.48
N PHE A 225 -7.95 -9.76 32.59
CA PHE A 225 -6.90 -10.76 32.70
C PHE A 225 -7.47 -11.99 33.40
N SER A 226 -7.23 -13.18 32.84
CA SER A 226 -7.58 -14.45 33.47
C SER A 226 -6.38 -15.38 33.38
N GLU A 227 -6.00 -16.01 34.48
CA GLU A 227 -5.00 -17.06 34.53
C GLU A 227 -5.60 -18.28 35.23
N ASN A 228 -5.43 -19.47 34.64
CA ASN A 228 -5.62 -20.74 35.31
C ASN A 228 -4.30 -21.50 35.24
N ALA A 229 -3.77 -21.89 36.38
CA ALA A 229 -2.47 -22.52 36.46
C ALA A 229 -2.45 -23.66 37.46
N THR A 230 -1.77 -24.74 37.11
CA THR A 230 -1.37 -25.78 38.06
C THR A 230 0.09 -25.51 38.40
N ARG A 231 0.42 -25.32 39.69
CA ARG A 231 1.79 -25.00 40.14
C ARG A 231 2.30 -25.98 41.18
N VAL A 232 3.56 -26.39 41.11
CA VAL A 232 4.18 -27.20 42.17
C VAL A 232 4.94 -26.27 43.12
N ASN A 233 4.59 -26.28 44.42
CA ASN A 233 5.24 -25.45 45.43
C ASN A 233 6.52 -26.13 45.92
N TYR A 234 7.68 -25.48 45.82
CA TYR A 234 8.95 -26.06 46.27
C TYR A 234 9.36 -25.64 47.69
N ASP A 235 8.59 -24.77 48.35
CA ASP A 235 8.95 -24.21 49.65
C ASP A 235 8.35 -25.04 50.83
N GLY A 236 9.08 -26.11 51.19
CA GLY A 236 9.17 -26.75 52.50
C GLY A 236 7.92 -26.92 53.39
N ALA A 237 7.24 -28.08 53.27
CA ALA A 237 6.69 -28.90 54.39
C ALA A 237 5.78 -30.04 53.87
N GLN A 238 5.23 -29.91 52.66
CA GLN A 238 4.57 -30.97 51.90
C GLN A 238 4.97 -30.84 50.43
N SER A 239 6.08 -31.47 50.06
CA SER A 239 6.53 -31.50 48.67
C SER A 239 5.61 -32.42 47.84
N ASP A 240 5.37 -32.02 46.59
CA ASP A 240 4.75 -32.79 45.49
C ASP A 240 3.22 -32.71 45.33
N THR A 241 2.49 -31.83 46.02
CA THR A 241 1.06 -31.61 45.69
C THR A 241 0.89 -30.43 44.73
N PRO A 242 0.34 -30.65 43.51
CA PRO A 242 0.00 -29.56 42.61
C PRO A 242 -1.04 -28.62 43.24
N LEU A 243 -0.76 -27.32 43.17
CA LEU A 243 -1.65 -26.24 43.57
C LEU A 243 -2.47 -25.78 42.36
N GLU A 244 -3.78 -25.73 42.53
CA GLU A 244 -4.68 -25.14 41.54
C GLU A 244 -4.84 -23.64 41.82
N TYR A 245 -4.32 -22.82 40.91
CA TYR A 245 -4.34 -21.37 40.98
C TYR A 245 -5.24 -20.79 39.89
N SER A 246 -6.18 -19.94 40.27
CA SER A 246 -6.98 -19.16 39.31
C SER A 246 -7.00 -17.70 39.72
N LEU A 247 -6.75 -16.81 38.76
CA LEU A 247 -6.77 -15.37 38.95
C LEU A 247 -7.61 -14.74 37.85
N GLN A 248 -8.61 -13.95 38.22
CA GLN A 248 -9.39 -13.13 37.30
C GLN A 248 -9.36 -11.69 37.77
N LEU A 249 -8.96 -10.78 36.88
CA LEU A 249 -8.89 -9.34 37.15
C LEU A 249 -9.63 -8.59 36.05
N ASP A 250 -10.53 -7.71 36.47
CA ASP A 250 -11.33 -6.84 35.61
C ASP A 250 -10.82 -5.41 35.68
N PHE A 251 -10.83 -4.78 34.52
CA PHE A 251 -10.33 -3.43 34.34
C PHE A 251 -11.40 -2.57 33.66
N ALA A 252 -11.55 -1.35 34.14
CA ALA A 252 -12.39 -0.33 33.54
C ALA A 252 -11.52 0.86 33.15
N GLN A 253 -11.53 1.23 31.87
CA GLN A 253 -10.70 2.31 31.33
C GLN A 253 -9.20 2.13 31.65
N GLY A 254 -8.71 0.89 31.60
CA GLY A 254 -7.31 0.55 31.91
C GLY A 254 -6.94 0.60 33.40
N ARG A 255 -7.91 0.75 34.32
CA ARG A 255 -7.68 0.72 35.77
C ARG A 255 -8.34 -0.50 36.39
N PHE A 256 -7.70 -1.08 37.40
CA PHE A 256 -8.26 -2.20 38.16
C PHE A 256 -9.62 -1.82 38.76
N SER A 257 -10.61 -2.68 38.52
CA SER A 257 -12.00 -2.50 38.95
C SER A 257 -12.40 -3.55 39.97
N SER A 258 -12.18 -4.83 39.66
CA SER A 258 -12.52 -5.96 40.53
C SER A 258 -11.66 -7.17 40.18
N GLY A 259 -11.60 -8.15 41.07
CA GLY A 259 -10.92 -9.40 40.77
C GLY A 259 -11.09 -10.45 41.85
N THR A 260 -10.76 -11.68 41.50
CA THR A 260 -10.85 -12.85 42.37
C THR A 260 -9.62 -13.71 42.18
N LYS A 261 -9.04 -14.14 43.29
CA LYS A 261 -7.94 -15.11 43.33
C LYS A 261 -8.42 -16.36 44.05
N THR A 262 -8.18 -17.53 43.48
CA THR A 262 -8.51 -18.82 44.08
C THR A 262 -7.27 -19.68 44.12
N VAL A 263 -6.94 -20.23 45.30
CA VAL A 263 -5.84 -21.20 45.47
C VAL A 263 -6.40 -22.43 46.15
N ASN A 264 -6.32 -23.59 45.50
CA ASN A 264 -6.92 -24.85 45.97
C ASN A 264 -8.39 -24.73 46.39
N GLY A 265 -9.17 -23.97 45.62
CA GLY A 265 -10.59 -23.71 45.91
C GLY A 265 -10.86 -22.66 47.00
N VAL A 266 -9.83 -22.12 47.65
CA VAL A 266 -9.96 -21.04 48.64
C VAL A 266 -9.87 -19.69 47.93
N GLN A 267 -10.97 -18.94 47.95
CA GLN A 267 -11.05 -17.62 47.33
C GLN A 267 -10.48 -16.53 48.25
N SER A 268 -9.79 -15.57 47.64
CA SER A 268 -9.17 -14.39 48.27
C SER A 268 -9.20 -13.20 47.31
N ASN A 269 -8.89 -12.02 47.83
CA ASN A 269 -8.74 -10.82 47.01
C ASN A 269 -7.33 -10.81 46.38
N PRO A 270 -7.21 -10.39 45.11
CA PRO A 270 -5.92 -10.16 44.49
C PRO A 270 -5.12 -9.06 45.18
N ASP A 271 -3.80 -9.18 45.17
CA ASP A 271 -2.90 -8.15 45.69
C ASP A 271 -2.38 -7.19 44.59
N GLU A 272 -1.68 -6.13 45.02
CA GLU A 272 -1.16 -5.11 44.10
C GLU A 272 -0.10 -5.66 43.13
N HIS A 273 0.67 -6.69 43.55
CA HIS A 273 1.67 -7.31 42.70
C HIS A 273 1.01 -8.11 41.57
N GLU A 274 -0.09 -8.80 41.84
CA GLU A 274 -0.88 -9.53 40.84
C GLU A 274 -1.52 -8.58 39.83
N VAL A 275 -2.10 -7.48 40.30
CA VAL A 275 -2.69 -6.44 39.43
C VAL A 275 -1.63 -5.79 38.55
N SER A 276 -0.50 -5.39 39.15
CA SER A 276 0.61 -4.77 38.42
C SER A 276 1.27 -5.74 37.44
N GLY A 277 1.38 -7.01 37.82
CA GLY A 277 1.89 -8.09 36.96
C GLY A 277 1.02 -8.31 35.74
N ALA A 278 -0.31 -8.36 35.90
CA ALA A 278 -1.24 -8.49 34.79
C ALA A 278 -1.18 -7.31 33.80
N LEU A 279 -1.09 -6.07 34.31
CA LEU A 279 -0.93 -4.88 33.46
C LEU A 279 0.40 -4.89 32.71
N ALA A 280 1.50 -5.27 33.36
CA ALA A 280 2.80 -5.38 32.73
C ALA A 280 2.81 -6.47 31.63
N GLN A 281 2.25 -7.64 31.92
CA GLN A 281 2.10 -8.72 30.94
C GLN A 281 1.24 -8.30 29.75
N SER A 282 0.13 -7.60 30.00
CA SER A 282 -0.73 -7.06 28.96
C SER A 282 0.01 -6.09 28.04
N LYS A 283 0.79 -5.16 28.60
CA LYS A 283 1.60 -4.23 27.81
C LYS A 283 2.64 -4.95 26.95
N VAL A 284 3.28 -5.98 27.49
CA VAL A 284 4.25 -6.80 26.74
C VAL A 284 3.55 -7.60 25.64
N ALA A 285 2.37 -8.16 25.90
CA ALA A 285 1.57 -8.87 24.90
C ALA A 285 1.17 -7.94 23.75
N LEU A 286 0.63 -6.75 24.05
CA LEU A 286 0.28 -5.75 23.04
C LEU A 286 1.52 -5.35 22.22
N SER A 287 2.64 -5.03 22.86
CA SER A 287 3.86 -4.66 22.14
C SER A 287 4.38 -5.76 21.20
N ARG A 288 4.21 -7.04 21.58
CA ARG A 288 4.56 -8.17 20.71
C ARG A 288 3.63 -8.27 19.51
N ILE A 289 2.34 -8.11 19.73
CA ILE A 289 1.34 -8.12 18.67
C ILE A 289 1.55 -6.93 17.74
N ASP A 290 1.78 -5.74 18.27
CA ASP A 290 2.12 -4.54 17.50
C ASP A 290 3.39 -4.77 16.68
N ALA A 291 4.42 -5.38 17.25
CA ALA A 291 5.64 -5.72 16.52
C ALA A 291 5.38 -6.76 15.42
N MET A 292 4.54 -7.77 15.66
CA MET A 292 4.18 -8.76 14.63
C MET A 292 3.28 -8.17 13.56
N LEU A 293 2.31 -7.34 13.92
CA LEU A 293 1.46 -6.59 13.00
C LEU A 293 2.30 -5.63 12.17
N ALA A 294 3.21 -4.89 12.80
CA ALA A 294 4.16 -4.02 12.11
C ALA A 294 5.11 -4.84 11.22
N GLN A 295 5.56 -6.01 11.64
CA GLN A 295 6.39 -6.88 10.82
C GLN A 295 5.61 -7.42 9.62
N MET A 296 4.42 -7.96 9.81
CA MET A 296 3.51 -8.41 8.76
C MET A 296 3.13 -7.26 7.82
N ASN A 297 2.87 -6.09 8.36
CA ASN A 297 2.59 -4.87 7.60
C ASN A 297 3.84 -4.32 6.94
N SER A 298 5.04 -4.51 7.49
CA SER A 298 6.32 -4.08 6.89
C SER A 298 6.75 -5.03 5.77
N ASP A 299 6.47 -6.32 5.91
CA ASP A 299 6.58 -7.30 4.83
C ASP A 299 5.59 -6.95 3.72
N THR A 300 4.39 -6.47 4.08
CA THR A 300 3.37 -5.98 3.13
C THR A 300 3.63 -4.54 2.63
N ALA A 301 4.37 -3.70 3.35
CA ALA A 301 4.66 -2.29 3.02
C ALA A 301 5.96 -2.16 2.21
N LYS A 302 6.90 -3.11 2.36
CA LYS A 302 7.92 -3.40 1.34
C LYS A 302 7.28 -3.88 0.02
N LEU A 303 6.08 -4.45 0.11
CA LEU A 303 5.22 -4.81 -1.02
C LEU A 303 4.20 -3.71 -1.39
N GLY A 304 4.28 -2.50 -0.81
CA GLY A 304 3.40 -1.39 -1.15
C GLY A 304 3.54 -0.99 -2.62
N GLY A 305 2.43 -1.10 -3.37
CA GLY A 305 2.38 -0.88 -4.82
C GLY A 305 2.13 -2.18 -5.61
N SER A 306 1.84 -2.04 -6.90
CA SER A 306 1.75 -3.20 -7.80
C SER A 306 3.13 -3.85 -7.95
N LYS A 307 3.21 -5.17 -7.76
CA LYS A 307 4.44 -5.97 -7.86
C LYS A 307 4.30 -7.03 -8.94
N VAL A 308 5.32 -7.19 -9.77
CA VAL A 308 5.32 -8.22 -10.83
C VAL A 308 6.00 -9.47 -10.31
N PHE A 309 5.26 -10.57 -10.27
CA PHE A 309 5.78 -11.90 -9.99
C PHE A 309 6.11 -12.62 -11.28
N VAL A 310 7.24 -13.32 -11.29
CA VAL A 310 7.67 -14.21 -12.36
C VAL A 310 7.85 -15.60 -11.75
N CYS A 311 7.17 -16.58 -12.33
CA CYS A 311 7.14 -17.95 -11.84
C CYS A 311 8.04 -18.88 -12.64
N ASP A 312 8.38 -20.04 -12.05
CA ASP A 312 9.25 -21.06 -12.66
C ASP A 312 8.62 -21.66 -13.92
N ASP A 313 7.29 -21.75 -13.95
CA ASP A 313 6.49 -22.12 -15.12
C ASP A 313 6.38 -21.01 -16.18
N GLN A 314 7.15 -19.93 -16.02
CA GLN A 314 7.17 -18.73 -16.85
C GLN A 314 5.87 -17.92 -16.83
N SER A 315 4.95 -18.20 -15.91
CA SER A 315 3.78 -17.34 -15.73
C SER A 315 4.18 -16.01 -15.10
N ARG A 316 3.48 -14.94 -15.51
CA ARG A 316 3.67 -13.59 -14.98
C ARG A 316 2.35 -12.94 -14.65
N PHE A 317 2.34 -12.28 -13.51
CA PHE A 317 1.18 -11.53 -13.07
C PHE A 317 1.61 -10.37 -12.16
N SER A 318 0.79 -9.32 -12.17
CA SER A 318 0.96 -8.20 -11.25
C SER A 318 0.06 -8.43 -10.04
N VAL A 319 0.57 -8.16 -8.85
CA VAL A 319 -0.21 -8.23 -7.62
C VAL A 319 -0.23 -6.86 -6.99
N THR A 320 -1.42 -6.31 -6.81
CA THR A 320 -1.63 -5.12 -5.99
C THR A 320 -2.11 -5.57 -4.62
N PHE A 321 -1.31 -5.28 -3.58
CA PHE A 321 -1.66 -5.59 -2.20
C PHE A 321 -2.40 -4.39 -1.59
N GLU A 322 -3.71 -4.54 -1.38
CA GLU A 322 -4.55 -3.49 -0.81
C GLU A 322 -4.69 -3.67 0.70
N GLN A 323 -3.81 -2.97 1.44
CA GLN A 323 -3.71 -3.08 2.89
C GLN A 323 -4.95 -2.60 3.66
N ARG A 324 -5.80 -1.76 3.06
CA ARG A 324 -7.03 -1.27 3.73
C ARG A 324 -8.15 -2.30 3.80
N ILE A 325 -8.18 -3.24 2.87
CA ILE A 325 -9.29 -4.19 2.71
C ILE A 325 -8.83 -5.65 2.78
N ASP A 326 -7.58 -5.89 3.25
CA ASP A 326 -6.97 -7.22 3.39
C ASP A 326 -7.15 -8.10 2.13
N ARG A 327 -6.88 -7.50 0.96
CA ARG A 327 -7.08 -8.13 -0.34
C ARG A 327 -5.84 -8.01 -1.22
N ALA A 328 -5.60 -9.03 -2.03
CA ALA A 328 -4.65 -8.98 -3.12
C ALA A 328 -5.40 -9.08 -4.45
N THR A 329 -5.16 -8.13 -5.34
CA THR A 329 -5.70 -8.13 -6.70
C THR A 329 -4.60 -8.64 -7.63
N VAL A 330 -4.80 -9.82 -8.20
CA VAL A 330 -3.87 -10.45 -9.15
C VAL A 330 -4.34 -10.16 -10.57
N GLU A 331 -3.54 -9.42 -11.31
CA GLU A 331 -3.81 -9.00 -12.69
C GLU A 331 -2.95 -9.81 -13.65
N PHE A 332 -3.62 -10.55 -14.52
CA PHE A 332 -3.00 -11.17 -15.69
C PHE A 332 -3.31 -10.31 -16.91
N PRO A 333 -2.33 -10.05 -17.80
CA PRO A 333 -2.59 -9.30 -19.03
C PRO A 333 -3.75 -9.91 -19.83
N GLY A 334 -4.81 -9.13 -20.09
CA GLY A 334 -5.96 -9.56 -20.89
C GLY A 334 -6.97 -10.48 -20.20
N ARG A 335 -6.89 -10.67 -18.86
CA ARG A 335 -7.92 -11.38 -18.08
C ARG A 335 -8.55 -10.46 -17.05
N GLU A 336 -9.74 -10.83 -16.57
CA GLU A 336 -10.33 -10.14 -15.42
C GLU A 336 -9.42 -10.31 -14.18
N PRO A 337 -9.21 -9.25 -13.39
CA PRO A 337 -8.42 -9.32 -12.17
C PRO A 337 -9.01 -10.34 -11.19
N LEU A 338 -8.15 -11.21 -10.65
CA LEU A 338 -8.53 -12.12 -9.58
C LEU A 338 -8.42 -11.39 -8.24
N SER A 339 -9.50 -11.38 -7.50
CA SER A 339 -9.51 -10.86 -6.13
C SER A 339 -9.29 -12.02 -5.15
N LEU A 340 -8.24 -11.92 -4.35
CA LEU A 340 -7.88 -12.90 -3.32
C LEU A 340 -8.01 -12.28 -1.93
N ALA A 341 -8.73 -12.95 -1.03
CA ALA A 341 -8.86 -12.52 0.36
C ALA A 341 -7.67 -13.03 1.18
N ARG A 342 -7.22 -12.26 2.16
CA ARG A 342 -6.11 -12.66 3.03
C ARG A 342 -6.45 -13.96 3.78
N ILE A 343 -5.51 -14.89 3.83
CA ILE A 343 -5.60 -16.12 4.64
C ILE A 343 -4.53 -16.15 5.73
N PRO A 344 -4.76 -16.85 6.86
CA PRO A 344 -3.76 -17.01 7.90
C PRO A 344 -2.55 -17.81 7.39
N THR A 345 -1.34 -17.33 7.68
CA THR A 345 -0.08 -18.04 7.39
C THR A 345 0.81 -18.07 8.63
N GLY A 346 1.63 -19.12 8.79
CA GLY A 346 2.58 -19.24 9.90
C GLY A 346 3.80 -18.32 9.78
N SER A 347 4.12 -17.89 8.55
CA SER A 347 5.09 -16.83 8.27
C SER A 347 4.86 -16.26 6.86
N GLY A 348 5.19 -14.98 6.65
CA GLY A 348 5.00 -14.31 5.36
C GLY A 348 3.56 -13.84 5.11
N TYR A 349 3.11 -13.87 3.86
CA TYR A 349 1.77 -13.48 3.44
C TYR A 349 1.04 -14.63 2.74
N GLY A 350 -0.29 -14.60 2.78
CA GLY A 350 -1.15 -15.54 2.09
C GLY A 350 -2.45 -14.89 1.68
N TYR A 351 -2.87 -15.13 0.44
CA TYR A 351 -4.14 -14.67 -0.11
C TYR A 351 -4.75 -15.79 -0.95
N ALA A 352 -6.06 -16.02 -0.84
CA ALA A 352 -6.74 -17.05 -1.61
C ALA A 352 -8.19 -16.67 -1.97
N ASN A 353 -8.73 -17.39 -2.95
CA ASN A 353 -10.15 -17.54 -3.20
C ASN A 353 -10.48 -19.05 -3.38
N ASP A 354 -11.66 -19.38 -3.90
CA ASP A 354 -12.10 -20.77 -4.05
C ASP A 354 -11.22 -21.61 -5.00
N LEU A 355 -10.44 -20.98 -5.88
CA LEU A 355 -9.69 -21.65 -6.96
C LEU A 355 -8.19 -21.36 -6.96
N TYR A 356 -7.76 -20.25 -6.38
CA TYR A 356 -6.40 -19.72 -6.48
C TYR A 356 -5.86 -19.34 -5.12
N GLU A 357 -4.56 -19.56 -4.94
CA GLU A 357 -3.87 -19.18 -3.72
C GLU A 357 -2.47 -18.63 -4.03
N LEU A 358 -2.12 -17.53 -3.40
CA LEU A 358 -0.79 -16.91 -3.42
C LEU A 358 -0.25 -16.89 -1.99
N ARG A 359 0.81 -17.65 -1.71
CA ARG A 359 1.53 -17.61 -0.43
C ARG A 359 2.98 -17.24 -0.65
N GLY A 360 3.57 -16.43 0.21
CA GLY A 360 4.96 -16.03 0.01
C GLY A 360 5.59 -15.36 1.22
N LYS A 361 6.87 -15.00 1.09
CA LYS A 361 7.63 -14.30 2.11
C LYS A 361 8.65 -13.37 1.43
N GLY A 362 8.56 -12.08 1.72
CA GLY A 362 9.42 -11.08 1.08
C GLY A 362 9.11 -10.97 -0.41
N GLU A 363 10.11 -11.25 -1.24
CA GLU A 363 9.98 -11.24 -2.71
C GLU A 363 9.68 -12.62 -3.30
N ASP A 364 9.72 -13.70 -2.52
CA ASP A 364 9.42 -15.06 -2.99
C ASP A 364 7.98 -15.47 -2.69
N ALA A 365 7.37 -16.26 -3.57
CA ALA A 365 6.00 -16.75 -3.48
C ALA A 365 5.81 -18.13 -4.11
N ILE A 366 4.69 -18.75 -3.80
CA ILE A 366 4.13 -19.93 -4.45
C ILE A 366 2.75 -19.51 -4.95
N TRP A 367 2.53 -19.72 -6.25
CA TRP A 367 1.25 -19.53 -6.91
C TRP A 367 0.60 -20.88 -7.14
N GLN A 368 -0.58 -21.07 -6.58
CA GLN A 368 -1.34 -22.31 -6.69
C GLN A 368 -2.60 -22.06 -7.53
N THR A 369 -2.76 -22.92 -8.52
CA THR A 369 -3.87 -22.93 -9.49
C THR A 369 -4.55 -24.31 -9.49
N PRO A 370 -5.73 -24.45 -10.11
CA PRO A 370 -6.34 -25.76 -10.29
C PRO A 370 -5.48 -26.75 -11.10
N SER A 371 -4.55 -26.25 -11.92
CA SER A 371 -3.63 -27.05 -12.73
C SER A 371 -2.33 -27.45 -12.00
N GLY A 372 -2.05 -26.88 -10.83
CA GLY A 372 -0.82 -27.15 -10.08
C GLY A 372 -0.28 -25.92 -9.35
N GLU A 373 0.85 -26.10 -8.67
CA GLU A 373 1.59 -25.05 -7.97
C GLU A 373 2.92 -24.74 -8.67
N THR A 374 3.34 -23.48 -8.61
CA THR A 374 4.60 -22.99 -9.18
C THR A 374 5.25 -22.00 -8.22
N HIS A 375 6.58 -22.03 -8.12
CA HIS A 375 7.32 -21.04 -7.35
C HIS A 375 7.47 -19.75 -8.16
N CYS A 376 7.42 -18.61 -7.50
CA CYS A 376 7.49 -17.29 -8.11
C CYS A 376 8.36 -16.35 -7.29
N ALA A 377 8.95 -15.36 -7.94
CA ALA A 377 9.68 -14.28 -7.27
C ALA A 377 9.31 -12.91 -7.86
N VAL A 378 9.36 -11.87 -7.04
CA VAL A 378 9.22 -10.48 -7.46
C VAL A 378 10.42 -10.14 -8.33
N SER A 379 10.13 -9.69 -9.55
CA SER A 379 11.19 -9.20 -10.43
C SER A 379 11.61 -7.79 -10.02
N ALA A 380 12.89 -7.60 -9.69
CA ALA A 380 13.49 -6.29 -9.42
C ALA A 380 13.62 -5.42 -10.69
N ALA A 381 13.39 -6.00 -11.89
CA ALA A 381 13.23 -5.20 -13.09
C ALA A 381 11.86 -4.50 -13.00
N PRO A 382 11.80 -3.16 -12.91
CA PRO A 382 10.58 -2.50 -13.31
C PRO A 382 10.36 -2.93 -14.77
N VAL A 383 9.34 -3.75 -15.03
CA VAL A 383 8.73 -3.72 -16.35
C VAL A 383 8.17 -2.32 -16.43
N GLY A 384 8.94 -1.43 -17.04
CA GLY A 384 8.49 -0.11 -17.35
C GLY A 384 7.21 -0.24 -18.17
N LEU A 385 6.08 -0.04 -17.50
CA LEU A 385 4.97 0.72 -18.07
C LEU A 385 5.34 2.22 -18.21
N ALA A 386 6.60 2.59 -18.01
CA ALA A 386 7.14 3.84 -18.50
C ALA A 386 7.55 3.67 -19.97
N LEU A 387 6.72 4.19 -20.88
CA LEU A 387 7.22 4.75 -22.13
C LEU A 387 8.47 5.57 -21.78
N PRO A 388 9.67 5.25 -22.32
CA PRO A 388 10.78 6.16 -22.15
C PRO A 388 10.37 7.52 -22.71
N PRO A 389 10.85 8.66 -22.15
CA PRO A 389 10.67 9.97 -22.73
C PRO A 389 11.46 10.02 -24.05
N GLY A 390 10.86 9.47 -25.10
CA GLY A 390 11.37 9.42 -26.44
C GLY A 390 10.24 9.80 -27.38
N ASN A 391 10.48 10.78 -28.24
CA ASN A 391 9.59 11.06 -29.36
C ASN A 391 9.73 9.92 -30.37
N PHE A 392 8.94 8.85 -30.19
CA PHE A 392 8.83 7.79 -31.18
C PHE A 392 7.90 8.23 -32.30
N PRO A 393 8.27 8.02 -33.58
CA PRO A 393 7.35 8.22 -34.69
C PRO A 393 6.09 7.39 -34.49
N VAL A 394 4.93 8.02 -34.62
CA VAL A 394 3.63 7.35 -34.60
C VAL A 394 3.27 6.97 -36.03
N VAL A 395 2.78 5.74 -36.20
CA VAL A 395 2.22 5.23 -37.45
C VAL A 395 0.79 4.82 -37.15
N LYS A 396 -0.17 5.32 -37.93
CA LYS A 396 -1.56 4.93 -37.77
C LYS A 396 -1.85 3.65 -38.52
N LEU A 397 -2.76 2.83 -38.01
CA LEU A 397 -3.14 1.56 -38.62
C LEU A 397 -3.59 1.72 -40.09
N ASP A 398 -4.38 2.76 -40.39
CA ASP A 398 -4.84 3.08 -41.75
C ASP A 398 -3.69 3.49 -42.71
N GLU A 399 -2.57 4.00 -42.18
CA GLU A 399 -1.41 4.41 -42.98
C GLU A 399 -0.59 3.20 -43.43
N LEU A 400 -0.60 2.09 -42.68
CA LEU A 400 0.11 0.86 -43.02
C LEU A 400 -0.37 0.26 -44.35
N LYS A 401 -1.68 0.21 -44.56
CA LYS A 401 -2.30 -0.36 -45.78
C LYS A 401 -1.93 0.41 -47.05
N SER A 402 -1.54 1.68 -46.91
CA SER A 402 -1.21 2.57 -48.03
C SER A 402 0.27 2.53 -48.43
N ALA A 403 1.13 1.80 -47.71
CA ALA A 403 2.58 1.87 -47.88
C ALA A 403 3.15 1.07 -49.07
N GLY A 404 2.50 0.00 -49.52
CA GLY A 404 2.77 -0.71 -50.78
C GLY A 404 4.17 -1.33 -50.95
N LYS A 405 4.84 -1.68 -49.84
CA LYS A 405 6.18 -2.29 -49.75
C LYS A 405 6.17 -3.81 -49.71
N GLY A 406 5.01 -4.46 -49.59
CA GLY A 406 4.90 -5.93 -49.63
C GLY A 406 5.30 -6.64 -48.33
N ILE A 407 5.39 -5.90 -47.22
CA ILE A 407 5.65 -6.44 -45.88
C ILE A 407 4.33 -6.78 -45.18
N TRP A 408 4.36 -7.77 -44.28
CA TRP A 408 3.14 -8.32 -43.69
C TRP A 408 2.31 -7.32 -42.88
N THR A 409 2.96 -6.30 -42.29
CA THR A 409 2.31 -5.28 -41.47
C THR A 409 1.34 -4.39 -42.26
N GLU A 410 1.39 -4.40 -43.60
CA GLU A 410 0.41 -3.67 -44.43
C GLU A 410 -1.00 -4.26 -44.31
N TYR A 411 -1.08 -5.53 -43.95
CA TYR A 411 -2.31 -6.28 -43.74
C TYR A 411 -2.64 -6.42 -42.26
N PHE A 412 -1.99 -5.63 -41.38
CA PHE A 412 -2.10 -5.79 -39.93
C PHE A 412 -3.55 -5.76 -39.44
N ALA A 413 -4.36 -4.82 -39.94
CA ALA A 413 -5.77 -4.71 -39.56
C ALA A 413 -6.57 -5.99 -39.87
N ASP A 414 -6.32 -6.59 -41.04
CA ASP A 414 -6.99 -7.81 -41.48
C ASP A 414 -6.48 -9.06 -40.73
N LEU A 415 -5.23 -9.04 -40.25
CA LEU A 415 -4.58 -10.14 -39.53
C LEU A 415 -4.67 -10.02 -38.01
N GLN A 416 -5.09 -8.87 -37.48
CA GLN A 416 -5.07 -8.54 -36.06
C GLN A 416 -5.82 -9.54 -35.16
N PRO A 417 -7.01 -10.05 -35.53
CA PRO A 417 -7.71 -11.02 -34.70
C PRO A 417 -6.91 -12.32 -34.53
N ALA A 418 -6.36 -12.84 -35.62
CA ALA A 418 -5.50 -14.02 -35.62
C ALA A 418 -4.19 -13.78 -34.84
N ILE A 419 -3.56 -12.62 -35.02
CA ILE A 419 -2.36 -12.21 -34.26
C ILE A 419 -2.65 -12.18 -32.76
N THR A 420 -3.79 -11.62 -32.36
CA THR A 420 -4.17 -11.52 -30.95
C THR A 420 -4.38 -12.90 -30.33
N ALA A 421 -5.09 -13.79 -31.03
CA ALA A 421 -5.28 -15.16 -30.60
C ALA A 421 -3.95 -15.92 -30.48
N CYS A 422 -3.06 -15.76 -31.46
CA CYS A 422 -1.75 -16.39 -31.46
C CYS A 422 -0.81 -15.89 -30.36
N LEU A 423 -0.88 -14.60 -30.02
CA LEU A 423 -0.11 -14.03 -28.90
C LEU A 423 -0.64 -14.51 -27.55
N ALA A 424 -1.95 -14.73 -27.42
CA ALA A 424 -2.57 -15.19 -26.17
C ALA A 424 -2.24 -16.65 -25.84
N GLU A 425 -2.09 -17.51 -26.86
CA GLU A 425 -1.81 -18.94 -26.71
C GLU A 425 -0.32 -19.28 -26.88
N ASN A 426 0.55 -18.27 -26.97
CA ASN A 426 1.96 -18.48 -27.17
C ASN A 426 2.69 -18.85 -25.87
N PRO A 427 3.56 -19.87 -25.87
CA PRO A 427 4.36 -20.20 -24.70
C PRO A 427 5.56 -19.24 -24.53
N GLY A 428 5.61 -18.58 -23.38
CA GLY A 428 6.75 -17.78 -22.92
C GLY A 428 6.46 -16.28 -22.81
N ASP A 429 7.41 -15.55 -22.24
CA ASP A 429 7.28 -14.11 -21.97
C ASP A 429 7.77 -13.24 -23.13
N LEU A 430 7.35 -11.96 -23.16
CA LEU A 430 7.83 -10.95 -24.12
C LEU A 430 7.62 -11.36 -25.59
N VAL A 431 6.45 -11.92 -25.87
CA VAL A 431 6.13 -12.47 -27.18
C VAL A 431 5.96 -11.36 -28.21
N SER A 432 6.70 -11.46 -29.30
CA SER A 432 6.61 -10.58 -30.46
C SER A 432 6.26 -11.38 -31.71
N VAL A 433 5.58 -10.76 -32.66
CA VAL A 433 5.30 -11.33 -33.99
C VAL A 433 6.43 -10.97 -34.92
N LEU A 434 7.10 -11.99 -35.44
CA LEU A 434 8.15 -11.87 -36.46
C LEU A 434 7.54 -11.77 -37.86
N LYS A 435 6.40 -12.46 -38.10
CA LYS A 435 5.69 -12.46 -39.38
C LYS A 435 4.27 -12.97 -39.20
N ALA A 436 3.30 -12.44 -39.95
CA ALA A 436 1.99 -13.04 -40.13
C ALA A 436 1.66 -13.18 -41.63
N TRP A 437 0.92 -14.20 -42.02
CA TRP A 437 0.56 -14.43 -43.43
C TRP A 437 -0.79 -15.16 -43.56
N PRO A 438 -1.60 -14.79 -44.57
CA PRO A 438 -2.81 -15.54 -44.88
C PRO A 438 -2.46 -16.91 -45.48
N MET A 439 -3.32 -17.88 -45.23
CA MET A 439 -3.23 -19.24 -45.76
C MET A 439 -4.54 -19.62 -46.46
N ASN A 440 -4.53 -20.77 -47.13
CA ASN A 440 -5.73 -21.31 -47.75
C ASN A 440 -6.83 -21.55 -46.71
N HIS A 441 -8.09 -21.57 -47.16
CA HIS A 441 -9.27 -21.82 -46.33
C HIS A 441 -9.52 -20.79 -45.21
N GLY A 442 -9.02 -19.57 -45.33
CA GLY A 442 -9.28 -18.50 -44.36
C GLY A 442 -8.51 -18.67 -43.05
N MET A 443 -7.42 -19.42 -43.07
CA MET A 443 -6.50 -19.55 -41.95
C MET A 443 -5.41 -18.47 -42.03
N VAL A 444 -4.82 -18.13 -40.90
CA VAL A 444 -3.68 -17.23 -40.79
C VAL A 444 -2.57 -17.95 -40.01
N GLY A 445 -1.35 -17.86 -40.55
CA GLY A 445 -0.14 -18.26 -39.86
C GLY A 445 0.54 -17.06 -39.20
N VAL A 446 1.03 -17.25 -37.98
CA VAL A 446 1.75 -16.23 -37.21
C VAL A 446 3.03 -16.84 -36.65
N ARG A 447 4.18 -16.32 -37.07
CA ARG A 447 5.50 -16.65 -36.51
C ARG A 447 5.77 -15.69 -35.37
N THR A 448 6.02 -16.25 -34.19
CA THR A 448 6.28 -15.51 -32.96
C THR A 448 7.69 -15.79 -32.43
N VAL A 449 8.19 -14.90 -31.57
CA VAL A 449 9.40 -15.10 -30.78
C VAL A 449 9.13 -14.66 -29.35
N ASN A 450 9.62 -15.40 -28.36
CA ASN A 450 9.57 -15.02 -26.96
C ASN A 450 10.94 -14.47 -26.48
N GLY A 451 11.00 -14.00 -25.24
CA GLY A 451 12.19 -13.36 -24.66
C GLY A 451 13.41 -14.28 -24.51
N ASN A 452 13.24 -15.60 -24.61
CA ASN A 452 14.36 -16.55 -24.60
C ASN A 452 14.86 -16.91 -26.01
N GLY A 453 14.27 -16.31 -27.05
CA GLY A 453 14.60 -16.56 -28.46
C GLY A 453 13.90 -17.79 -29.06
N GLY A 454 13.03 -18.45 -28.30
CA GLY A 454 12.16 -19.52 -28.80
C GLY A 454 11.18 -18.98 -29.83
N ARG A 455 11.13 -19.62 -31.00
CA ARG A 455 10.25 -19.24 -32.12
C ARG A 455 9.14 -20.25 -32.27
N TYR A 456 7.91 -19.78 -32.51
CA TYR A 456 6.75 -20.67 -32.66
C TYR A 456 5.90 -20.27 -33.86
N ASP A 457 5.43 -21.28 -34.60
CA ASP A 457 4.37 -21.14 -35.58
C ASP A 457 3.03 -21.29 -34.91
N CYS A 458 2.13 -20.37 -35.17
CA CYS A 458 0.76 -20.41 -34.72
C CYS A 458 -0.19 -20.41 -35.92
N LEU A 459 -1.18 -21.30 -35.92
CA LEU A 459 -2.21 -21.41 -36.95
C LEU A 459 -3.59 -21.23 -36.32
N VAL A 460 -4.38 -20.31 -36.87
CA VAL A 460 -5.72 -19.96 -36.37
C VAL A 460 -6.60 -19.43 -37.53
N PRO A 461 -7.94 -19.56 -37.47
CA PRO A 461 -8.83 -18.86 -38.41
C PRO A 461 -8.59 -17.34 -38.44
N ALA A 462 -8.82 -16.70 -39.59
CA ALA A 462 -8.51 -15.28 -39.80
C ALA A 462 -9.28 -14.33 -38.88
N ASP A 463 -10.47 -14.72 -38.42
CA ASP A 463 -11.26 -13.98 -37.44
C ASP A 463 -10.76 -14.17 -35.99
N GLY A 464 -9.73 -14.98 -35.79
CA GLY A 464 -9.17 -15.31 -34.47
C GLY A 464 -10.08 -16.21 -33.63
N MET A 465 -11.20 -16.69 -34.17
CA MET A 465 -12.17 -17.52 -33.45
C MET A 465 -11.98 -18.98 -33.82
N GLY A 466 -11.50 -19.79 -32.88
CA GLY A 466 -11.34 -21.23 -33.08
C GLY A 466 -10.17 -21.80 -32.30
N THR A 467 -9.85 -23.06 -32.57
CA THR A 467 -8.69 -23.72 -31.95
C THR A 467 -7.41 -23.14 -32.52
N VAL A 468 -6.58 -22.60 -31.63
CA VAL A 468 -5.23 -22.15 -31.95
C VAL A 468 -4.29 -23.36 -31.89
N HIS A 469 -3.48 -23.56 -32.93
CA HIS A 469 -2.46 -24.59 -32.94
C HIS A 469 -1.08 -23.95 -32.94
N THR A 470 -0.24 -24.29 -31.95
CA THR A 470 1.11 -23.74 -31.79
C THR A 470 2.16 -24.85 -31.88
N GLU A 471 3.24 -24.58 -32.61
CA GLU A 471 4.35 -25.52 -32.81
C GLU A 471 5.70 -24.79 -32.66
N LEU A 472 6.64 -25.42 -31.97
CA LEU A 472 8.00 -24.90 -31.83
C LEU A 472 8.76 -24.98 -33.15
N VAL A 473 9.43 -23.90 -33.51
CA VAL A 473 10.28 -23.81 -34.70
C VAL A 473 11.74 -23.97 -34.30
N GLU A 474 12.46 -24.85 -34.99
CA GLU A 474 13.90 -25.00 -34.81
C GLU A 474 14.65 -23.70 -35.11
N THR A 475 15.50 -23.30 -34.16
CA THR A 475 16.01 -21.93 -34.02
C THR A 475 17.04 -21.51 -35.08
N THR A 476 17.53 -22.42 -35.93
CA THR A 476 18.71 -22.16 -36.79
C THR A 476 18.54 -22.44 -38.29
N THR A 477 17.42 -23.03 -38.73
CA THR A 477 17.31 -23.55 -40.11
C THR A 477 16.01 -23.18 -40.82
N ASN A 478 14.95 -22.79 -40.11
CA ASN A 478 13.63 -22.52 -40.68
C ASN A 478 13.26 -21.03 -40.55
N ILE A 479 13.88 -20.18 -41.36
CA ILE A 479 13.58 -18.73 -41.43
C ILE A 479 12.69 -18.46 -42.64
N LEU A 480 11.52 -17.86 -42.41
CA LEU A 480 10.60 -17.53 -43.51
C LEU A 480 11.13 -16.31 -44.30
N PRO A 481 10.84 -16.21 -45.61
CA PRO A 481 11.19 -15.02 -46.39
C PRO A 481 10.56 -13.76 -45.76
N GLY A 482 11.35 -12.72 -45.50
CA GLY A 482 10.87 -11.48 -44.87
C GLY A 482 10.41 -11.67 -43.41
N GLU A 483 10.87 -12.71 -42.74
CA GLU A 483 10.71 -12.85 -41.29
C GLU A 483 11.56 -11.81 -40.55
N ASP A 484 10.99 -11.20 -39.51
CA ASP A 484 11.67 -10.21 -38.65
C ASP A 484 12.13 -8.93 -39.37
N GLU A 485 11.74 -8.74 -40.64
CA GLU A 485 11.96 -7.49 -41.38
C GLU A 485 11.25 -6.31 -40.69
N VAL A 486 10.07 -6.58 -40.12
CA VAL A 486 9.39 -5.72 -39.15
C VAL A 486 8.79 -6.59 -38.07
N ARG A 487 9.24 -6.38 -36.84
CA ARG A 487 8.74 -7.04 -35.65
C ARG A 487 7.61 -6.24 -35.03
N PHE A 488 6.47 -6.87 -34.81
CA PHE A 488 5.41 -6.29 -33.99
C PHE A 488 5.50 -6.81 -32.55
N THR A 489 5.54 -5.89 -31.59
CA THR A 489 5.46 -6.22 -30.17
C THR A 489 4.19 -5.59 -29.60
N PRO A 490 3.26 -6.36 -28.99
CA PRO A 490 2.02 -5.80 -28.47
C PRO A 490 2.30 -4.76 -27.39
N ALA A 491 1.39 -3.81 -27.19
CA ALA A 491 1.53 -2.76 -26.18
C ALA A 491 1.73 -3.30 -24.75
N SER A 492 1.29 -4.53 -24.48
CA SER A 492 1.49 -5.26 -23.23
C SER A 492 2.90 -5.86 -23.06
N SER A 493 3.76 -5.79 -24.08
CA SER A 493 5.10 -6.38 -24.10
C SER A 493 6.20 -5.34 -24.33
N ALA A 494 7.42 -5.66 -23.89
CA ALA A 494 8.59 -4.81 -24.10
C ALA A 494 9.16 -5.01 -25.51
N TYR A 495 9.29 -3.92 -26.27
CA TYR A 495 9.94 -3.94 -27.58
C TYR A 495 11.45 -4.25 -27.43
N PRO A 496 12.11 -4.81 -28.45
CA PRO A 496 13.53 -5.16 -28.38
C PRO A 496 14.40 -3.92 -28.08
N ASP A 497 15.36 -4.05 -27.17
CA ASP A 497 16.29 -2.96 -26.84
C ASP A 497 17.58 -3.06 -27.68
N GLY A 498 18.40 -2.00 -27.63
CA GLY A 498 19.70 -1.94 -28.30
C GLY A 498 19.76 -0.96 -29.47
N LYS A 499 21.00 -0.54 -29.79
CA LYS A 499 21.27 0.50 -30.80
C LYS A 499 20.90 0.12 -32.23
N CYS A 500 20.66 -1.16 -32.45
CA CYS A 500 20.34 -1.74 -33.76
C CYS A 500 18.86 -1.60 -34.12
N PHE A 501 17.99 -1.41 -33.14
CA PHE A 501 16.57 -1.32 -33.38
C PHE A 501 16.09 0.13 -33.50
N SER A 502 15.23 0.36 -34.48
CA SER A 502 14.42 1.57 -34.59
C SER A 502 12.96 1.22 -34.34
N HIS A 503 12.26 2.07 -33.57
CA HIS A 503 10.90 1.79 -33.11
C HIS A 503 9.92 2.85 -33.56
N GLN A 504 8.72 2.40 -33.93
CA GLN A 504 7.56 3.23 -34.22
C GLN A 504 6.39 2.76 -33.36
N ARG A 505 5.55 3.71 -32.93
CA ARG A 505 4.32 3.41 -32.18
C ARG A 505 3.20 3.17 -33.17
N LEU A 506 2.57 2.00 -33.10
CA LEU A 506 1.38 1.68 -33.89
C LEU A 506 0.14 2.09 -33.10
N GLU A 507 -0.68 2.96 -33.69
CA GLU A 507 -1.93 3.43 -33.10
C GLU A 507 -3.13 3.20 -34.02
N ASP A 508 -4.28 2.88 -33.43
CA ASP A 508 -5.58 2.92 -34.09
C ASP A 508 -6.45 3.99 -33.41
N GLY A 509 -6.71 5.08 -34.12
CA GLY A 509 -7.28 6.29 -33.52
C GLY A 509 -6.40 6.86 -32.40
N ALA A 510 -6.86 6.73 -31.15
CA ALA A 510 -6.12 7.10 -29.94
C ALA A 510 -5.63 5.88 -29.14
N VAL A 511 -5.88 4.67 -29.64
CA VAL A 511 -5.53 3.41 -28.98
C VAL A 511 -4.12 3.00 -29.40
N PHE A 512 -3.24 2.82 -28.42
CA PHE A 512 -1.90 2.29 -28.66
C PHE A 512 -1.94 0.76 -28.77
N LEU A 513 -1.62 0.23 -29.96
CA LEU A 513 -1.68 -1.20 -30.24
C LEU A 513 -0.35 -1.92 -29.92
N GLY A 514 0.77 -1.22 -30.09
CA GLY A 514 2.10 -1.79 -29.83
C GLY A 514 3.21 -1.11 -30.63
N TRP A 515 4.34 -1.80 -30.73
CA TRP A 515 5.57 -1.30 -31.33
C TRP A 515 5.86 -2.01 -32.65
N LEU A 516 6.24 -1.24 -33.66
CA LEU A 516 6.87 -1.76 -34.88
C LEU A 516 8.36 -1.50 -34.77
N SER A 517 9.14 -2.58 -34.70
CA SER A 517 10.59 -2.53 -34.54
C SER A 517 11.28 -3.05 -35.79
N LYS A 518 12.30 -2.33 -36.25
CA LYS A 518 13.17 -2.74 -37.36
C LYS A 518 14.59 -2.86 -36.88
N ASP A 519 15.18 -4.03 -37.09
CA ASP A 519 16.62 -4.22 -36.92
C ASP A 519 17.35 -3.64 -38.14
N SER A 520 18.35 -2.81 -37.87
CA SER A 520 19.22 -2.20 -38.89
C SER A 520 20.63 -2.80 -38.92
N CYS A 521 20.90 -3.78 -38.05
CA CYS A 521 22.17 -4.47 -37.93
C CYS A 521 22.15 -5.90 -38.50
N SER A 522 20.99 -6.39 -38.95
CA SER A 522 20.75 -7.77 -39.40
C SER A 522 21.12 -8.04 -40.85
#